data_AF-A0A7G3AAT9-F1
#
_entry.id   AF-A0A7G3AAT9-F1
#
_cell.length_a   1.000
_cell.length_b   1.000
_cell.length_c   1.000
_cell.angle_alpha   90.00
_cell.angle_beta   90.00
_cell.angle_gamma   90.00
#
_symmetry.space_group_name_H-M   'P 1'
#
loop_
_entity.id
_entity.type
_entity.pdbx_description
1 polymer ?
#
loop_
_entity_poly.entity_id
_entity_poly.type
_entity_poly.pdbx_seq_one_letter_code
_entity_poly.pdbx_strand_id
1 'polypeptide(L)'
;MFISSTAFLPSSFSMYVGSAALAEWWFQRYNSAVFLTAISALLGWPFAGAIGLPIAYDMIFRQKMLKNFIIWTGISAATILIPMTLIDSSYFGRIVVAPLNLIIYNVFSSHGPNLYGVESFTYYLVNGFLNFNIVWLLALITPILLVNLSLLRASKIKEYAIFATLA
;
A
#
# COMPACT_ATOMS: atom_id res chain seq x y z
N MET A 1 12.49 -4.86 -11.41
CA MET A 1 11.44 -4.01 -12.04
C MET A 1 11.59 -3.90 -13.56
N PHE A 2 12.81 -3.78 -14.12
CA PHE A 2 13.03 -3.57 -15.56
C PHE A 2 12.42 -4.66 -16.47
N ILE A 3 12.57 -5.93 -16.11
CA ILE A 3 12.03 -7.07 -16.90
C ILE A 3 10.51 -7.24 -16.70
N SER A 4 9.99 -6.94 -15.50
CA SER A 4 8.55 -7.06 -15.24
C SER A 4 7.74 -5.93 -15.88
N SER A 5 8.27 -4.71 -15.96
CA SER A 5 7.60 -3.58 -16.63
C SER A 5 7.38 -3.81 -18.14
N THR A 6 8.26 -4.55 -18.81
CA THR A 6 8.10 -4.87 -20.25
C THR A 6 7.04 -5.94 -20.52
N ALA A 7 6.66 -6.73 -19.52
CA ALA A 7 5.69 -7.82 -19.65
C ALA A 7 4.24 -7.45 -19.24
N PHE A 8 4.05 -6.24 -18.67
CA PHE A 8 2.76 -5.76 -18.14
C PHE A 8 1.98 -6.80 -17.31
N LEU A 9 2.69 -7.50 -16.42
CA LEU A 9 2.08 -8.44 -15.49
C LEU A 9 1.13 -7.72 -14.51
N PRO A 10 0.17 -8.43 -13.88
CA PRO A 10 -0.72 -7.82 -12.87
C PRO A 10 0.04 -7.08 -11.76
N SER A 11 1.22 -7.58 -11.38
CA SER A 11 2.13 -6.94 -10.42
C SER A 11 2.73 -5.63 -10.93
N SER A 12 3.05 -5.53 -12.22
CA SER A 12 3.50 -4.28 -12.85
C SER A 12 2.38 -3.27 -13.00
N PHE A 13 1.15 -3.71 -13.30
CA PHE A 13 -0.02 -2.84 -13.21
C PHE A 13 -0.20 -2.28 -11.79
N SER A 14 -0.19 -3.14 -10.77
CA SER A 14 -0.28 -2.72 -9.37
C SER A 14 0.86 -1.80 -8.93
N MET A 15 2.06 -1.97 -9.48
CA MET A 15 3.20 -1.10 -9.22
C MET A 15 2.94 0.34 -9.69
N TYR A 16 2.46 0.53 -10.93
CA TYR A 16 2.16 1.87 -11.45
C TYR A 16 0.98 2.51 -10.71
N VAL A 17 -0.13 1.78 -10.54
CA VAL A 17 -1.32 2.30 -9.85
C VAL A 17 -1.03 2.56 -8.37
N GLY A 18 -0.27 1.68 -7.71
CA GLY A 18 0.17 1.87 -6.33
C GLY A 18 1.08 3.08 -6.15
N SER A 19 1.98 3.34 -7.10
CA SER A 19 2.79 4.56 -7.12
C SER A 19 1.92 5.82 -7.26
N ALA A 20 0.90 5.77 -8.11
CA ALA A 20 -0.08 6.86 -8.23
C ALA A 20 -0.89 7.05 -6.93
N ALA A 21 -1.28 5.97 -6.25
CA ALA A 21 -1.97 6.04 -4.96
C ALA A 21 -1.11 6.71 -3.88
N LEU A 22 0.18 6.37 -3.82
CA LEU A 22 1.14 7.01 -2.92
C LEU A 22 1.36 8.49 -3.26
N ALA A 23 1.40 8.84 -4.54
CA ALA A 23 1.51 10.24 -4.97
C ALA A 23 0.27 11.05 -4.58
N GLU A 24 -0.94 10.52 -4.80
CA GLU A 24 -2.17 11.18 -4.37
C GLU A 24 -2.23 11.34 -2.85
N TRP A 25 -1.77 10.34 -2.09
CA TRP A 25 -1.64 10.46 -0.63
C TRP A 25 -0.64 11.55 -0.24
N TRP A 26 0.52 11.63 -0.91
CA TRP A 26 1.52 12.68 -0.69
C TRP A 26 0.95 14.08 -0.90
N PHE A 27 0.13 14.26 -1.94
CA PHE A 27 -0.58 15.51 -2.22
C PHE A 27 -1.86 15.70 -1.40
N GLN A 28 -2.10 14.87 -0.38
CA GLN A 28 -3.25 14.94 0.53
C GLN A 28 -4.61 14.75 -0.18
N ARG A 29 -4.60 14.11 -1.36
CA ARG A 29 -5.79 13.75 -2.14
C ARG A 29 -6.25 12.35 -1.76
N TYR A 30 -6.66 12.22 -0.50
CA TYR A 30 -6.98 10.95 0.14
C TYR A 30 -8.04 10.12 -0.57
N ASN A 31 -9.04 10.78 -1.15
CA ASN A 31 -10.13 10.17 -1.89
C ASN A 31 -9.63 9.32 -3.07
N SER A 32 -8.80 9.94 -3.92
CA SER A 32 -8.14 9.27 -5.04
C SER A 32 -7.17 8.20 -4.56
N ALA A 33 -6.44 8.46 -3.46
CA ALA A 33 -5.49 7.51 -2.91
C ALA A 33 -6.15 6.19 -2.49
N VAL A 34 -7.32 6.25 -1.82
CA VAL A 34 -8.12 5.07 -1.48
C VAL A 34 -8.61 4.36 -2.74
N PHE A 35 -9.15 5.09 -3.69
CA PHE A 35 -9.70 4.52 -4.93
C PHE A 35 -8.62 3.83 -5.78
N LEU A 36 -7.45 4.46 -5.96
CA LEU A 36 -6.32 3.89 -6.69
C LEU A 36 -5.73 2.69 -5.96
N THR A 37 -5.69 2.71 -4.62
CA THR A 37 -5.31 1.53 -3.82
C THR A 37 -6.25 0.37 -4.11
N ALA A 38 -7.56 0.62 -4.15
CA ALA A 38 -8.55 -0.40 -4.47
C ALA A 38 -8.39 -0.93 -5.91
N ILE A 39 -8.15 -0.07 -6.91
CA ILE A 39 -7.83 -0.51 -8.28
C ILE A 39 -6.60 -1.42 -8.29
N SER A 40 -5.52 -0.99 -7.63
CA SER A 40 -4.26 -1.75 -7.58
C SER A 40 -4.45 -3.14 -6.96
N ALA A 41 -5.21 -3.23 -5.87
CA ALA A 41 -5.42 -4.47 -5.14
C ALA A 41 -6.45 -5.39 -5.78
N LEU A 42 -7.59 -4.85 -6.22
CA LEU A 42 -8.73 -5.64 -6.70
C LEU A 42 -8.54 -6.09 -8.15
N LEU A 43 -8.03 -5.22 -9.04
CA LEU A 43 -7.88 -5.51 -10.46
C LEU A 43 -6.46 -5.94 -10.85
N GLY A 44 -5.47 -5.63 -10.01
CA GLY A 44 -4.07 -6.00 -10.24
C GLY A 44 -3.65 -7.18 -9.39
N TRP A 45 -3.21 -6.89 -8.17
CA TRP A 45 -2.58 -7.84 -7.27
C TRP A 45 -3.06 -7.62 -5.83
N PRO A 46 -3.80 -8.56 -5.22
CA PRO A 46 -4.45 -8.35 -3.92
C PRO A 46 -3.48 -7.96 -2.81
N PHE A 47 -2.28 -8.53 -2.82
CA PHE A 47 -1.26 -8.25 -1.80
C PHE A 47 -0.69 -6.83 -1.90
N ALA A 48 -0.82 -6.16 -3.06
CA ALA A 48 -0.47 -4.74 -3.19
C ALA A 48 -1.38 -3.84 -2.31
N GLY A 49 -2.54 -4.34 -1.86
CA GLY A 49 -3.40 -3.65 -0.89
C GLY A 49 -2.69 -3.29 0.42
N ALA A 50 -1.60 -3.98 0.78
CA ALA A 50 -0.77 -3.64 1.94
C ALA A 50 -0.19 -2.22 1.87
N ILE A 51 0.04 -1.67 0.65
CA ILE A 51 0.46 -0.28 0.44
C ILE A 51 -0.60 0.71 0.96
N GLY A 52 -1.87 0.30 1.00
CA GLY A 52 -2.98 1.09 1.54
C GLY A 52 -2.98 1.25 3.06
N LEU A 53 -2.27 0.40 3.80
CA LEU A 53 -2.25 0.44 5.28
C LEU A 53 -1.80 1.79 5.85
N PRO A 54 -0.65 2.37 5.44
CA PRO A 54 -0.25 3.68 5.94
C PRO A 54 -1.22 4.81 5.52
N ILE A 55 -1.82 4.73 4.33
CA ILE A 55 -2.83 5.69 3.86
C ILE A 55 -4.08 5.63 4.77
N ALA A 56 -4.59 4.42 5.02
CA ALA A 56 -5.74 4.21 5.90
C ALA A 56 -5.45 4.68 7.33
N TYR A 57 -4.25 4.37 7.86
CA TYR A 57 -3.83 4.82 9.18
C TYR A 57 -3.80 6.35 9.28
N ASP A 58 -3.20 7.03 8.30
CA ASP A 58 -3.14 8.50 8.27
C ASP A 58 -4.54 9.10 8.21
N MET A 59 -5.39 8.62 7.30
CA MET A 59 -6.78 9.08 7.17
C MET A 59 -7.60 8.90 8.45
N ILE A 60 -7.56 7.73 9.07
CA ILE A 60 -8.41 7.39 10.21
C ILE A 60 -7.90 8.06 11.47
N PHE A 61 -6.62 7.93 11.78
CA PHE A 61 -6.08 8.29 13.08
C PHE A 61 -5.50 9.70 13.15
N ARG A 62 -4.83 10.16 12.08
CA ARG A 62 -4.17 11.48 12.05
C ARG A 62 -5.11 12.56 11.53
N GLN A 63 -5.72 12.34 10.36
CA GLN A 63 -6.59 13.32 9.71
C GLN A 63 -8.05 13.27 10.19
N LYS A 64 -8.43 12.23 10.95
CA LYS A 64 -9.80 12.02 11.45
C LYS A 64 -10.87 11.96 10.34
N MET A 65 -10.49 11.50 9.15
CA MET A 65 -11.32 11.40 7.94
C MET A 65 -12.07 10.06 7.83
N LEU A 66 -12.50 9.46 8.95
CA LEU A 66 -13.13 8.13 8.97
C LEU A 66 -14.35 8.06 8.03
N LYS A 67 -15.21 9.09 8.03
CA LYS A 67 -16.37 9.15 7.14
C LYS A 67 -15.98 9.10 5.66
N ASN A 68 -14.96 9.87 5.25
CA ASN A 68 -14.48 9.87 3.88
C ASN A 68 -13.84 8.53 3.50
N PHE A 69 -13.07 7.94 4.41
CA PHE A 69 -12.50 6.61 4.21
C PHE A 69 -13.58 5.56 3.96
N ILE A 70 -14.64 5.53 4.78
CA ILE A 70 -15.77 4.60 4.61
C ILE A 70 -16.50 4.85 3.28
N ILE A 71 -16.80 6.10 2.95
CA ILE A 71 -17.48 6.46 1.70
C ILE A 71 -16.66 6.00 0.49
N TRP A 72 -15.37 6.33 0.43
CA TRP A 72 -14.53 5.99 -0.72
C TRP A 72 -14.20 4.50 -0.81
N THR A 73 -14.13 3.81 0.33
CA THR A 73 -14.07 2.33 0.36
C THR A 73 -15.37 1.74 -0.21
N GLY A 74 -16.52 2.27 0.20
CA GLY A 74 -17.83 1.86 -0.31
C GLY A 74 -18.00 2.11 -1.81
N ILE A 75 -17.59 3.29 -2.29
CA ILE A 75 -17.56 3.62 -3.72
C ILE A 75 -16.66 2.65 -4.47
N SER A 76 -15.46 2.36 -3.96
CA SER A 76 -14.54 1.40 -4.58
C SER A 76 -15.15 0.00 -4.64
N ALA A 77 -15.80 -0.45 -3.56
CA ALA A 77 -16.48 -1.74 -3.56
C ALA A 77 -17.63 -1.78 -4.58
N ALA A 78 -18.45 -0.74 -4.63
CA ALA A 78 -19.59 -0.66 -5.55
C ALA A 78 -19.18 -0.58 -7.03
N THR A 79 -18.09 0.12 -7.33
CA THR A 79 -17.66 0.38 -8.71
C THR A 79 -16.64 -0.64 -9.23
N ILE A 80 -15.95 -1.36 -8.36
CA ILE A 80 -14.89 -2.31 -8.73
C ILE A 80 -15.23 -3.73 -8.26
N LEU A 81 -15.34 -3.93 -6.94
CA LEU A 81 -15.51 -5.27 -6.36
C LEU A 81 -16.81 -5.93 -6.82
N ILE A 82 -17.93 -5.21 -6.79
CA ILE A 82 -19.24 -5.76 -7.18
C ILE A 82 -19.26 -6.14 -8.67
N PRO A 83 -18.95 -5.24 -9.63
CA PRO A 83 -18.95 -5.61 -11.05
C PRO A 83 -17.99 -6.76 -11.36
N MET A 84 -16.77 -6.73 -10.81
CA MET A 84 -15.79 -7.81 -10.99
C MET A 84 -16.34 -9.16 -10.49
N THR A 85 -16.89 -9.18 -9.28
CA THR A 85 -17.47 -10.40 -8.69
C THR A 85 -18.63 -10.92 -9.54
N LEU A 86 -19.51 -10.03 -10.03
CA LEU A 86 -20.65 -10.42 -10.88
C LEU A 86 -20.17 -11.01 -12.21
N ILE A 87 -19.20 -10.36 -12.86
CA ILE A 87 -18.61 -10.83 -14.12
C ILE A 87 -18.00 -12.22 -13.90
N ASP A 88 -17.07 -12.36 -12.96
CA ASP A 88 -16.41 -13.64 -12.69
C ASP A 88 -17.44 -14.72 -12.36
N SER A 89 -18.38 -14.41 -11.48
CA SER A 89 -19.40 -15.38 -11.06
C SER A 89 -20.29 -15.84 -12.22
N SER A 90 -20.57 -14.97 -13.19
CA SER A 90 -21.36 -15.32 -14.37
C SER A 90 -20.65 -16.31 -15.29
N TYR A 91 -19.31 -16.21 -15.42
CA TYR A 91 -18.51 -17.13 -16.22
C TYR A 91 -18.22 -18.44 -15.50
N PHE A 92 -18.01 -18.40 -14.18
CA PHE A 92 -17.68 -19.58 -13.38
C PHE A 92 -18.90 -20.35 -12.87
N GLY A 93 -20.11 -19.82 -13.02
CA GLY A 93 -21.36 -20.46 -12.59
C GLY A 93 -21.51 -20.58 -11.06
N ARG A 94 -20.70 -19.84 -10.29
CA ARG A 94 -20.71 -19.81 -8.82
C ARG A 94 -20.19 -18.47 -8.33
N ILE A 95 -20.42 -18.11 -7.07
CA ILE A 95 -19.87 -16.86 -6.51
C ILE A 95 -18.34 -16.93 -6.51
N VAL A 96 -17.69 -16.01 -7.22
CA VAL A 96 -16.24 -15.89 -7.30
C VAL A 96 -15.82 -14.47 -6.94
N VAL A 97 -15.10 -14.35 -5.82
CA VAL A 97 -14.37 -13.13 -5.44
C VAL A 97 -12.88 -13.41 -5.64
N ALA A 98 -12.37 -13.21 -6.86
CA ALA A 98 -11.03 -13.66 -7.23
C ALA A 98 -9.89 -13.14 -6.31
N PRO A 99 -9.83 -11.85 -5.92
CA PRO A 99 -8.80 -11.35 -5.01
C PRO A 99 -8.86 -12.00 -3.62
N LEU A 100 -10.07 -12.28 -3.11
CA LEU A 100 -10.25 -12.94 -1.82
C LEU A 100 -9.82 -14.42 -1.89
N ASN A 101 -10.19 -15.12 -2.95
CA ASN A 101 -9.80 -16.51 -3.17
C ASN A 101 -8.27 -16.66 -3.24
N LEU A 102 -7.59 -15.71 -3.89
CA LEU A 102 -6.12 -15.66 -3.93
C LEU A 102 -5.51 -15.49 -2.54
N ILE A 103 -6.06 -14.61 -1.70
CA ILE A 103 -5.58 -14.42 -0.32
C ILE A 103 -5.82 -15.69 0.49
N ILE A 104 -7.02 -16.29 0.42
CA ILE A 104 -7.34 -17.52 1.14
C ILE A 104 -6.38 -18.64 0.75
N TYR A 105 -6.14 -18.82 -0.54
CA TYR A 105 -5.25 -19.85 -1.05
C TYR A 105 -3.81 -19.65 -0.58
N ASN A 106 -3.25 -18.45 -0.72
CA ASN A 106 -1.83 -18.24 -0.40
C ASN A 106 -1.57 -18.07 1.11
N VAL A 107 -2.46 -17.42 1.85
CA VAL A 107 -2.18 -17.05 3.25
C VAL A 107 -2.75 -18.07 4.23
N PHE A 108 -3.91 -18.62 3.93
CA PHE A 108 -4.70 -19.40 4.89
C PHE A 108 -4.80 -20.89 4.54
N SER A 109 -4.15 -21.35 3.47
CA SER A 109 -4.12 -22.76 3.09
C SER A 109 -2.76 -23.41 3.37
N SER A 110 -2.74 -24.73 3.52
CA SER A 110 -1.53 -25.53 3.75
C SER A 110 -0.61 -25.63 2.51
N HIS A 111 -1.16 -25.43 1.31
CA HIS A 111 -0.43 -25.51 0.04
C HIS A 111 -0.01 -24.12 -0.46
N GLY A 112 0.15 -23.12 0.42
CA GLY A 112 0.33 -21.71 0.07
C GLY A 112 1.61 -21.39 -0.76
N PRO A 113 2.23 -20.21 -0.60
CA PRO A 113 3.27 -19.71 -1.50
C PRO A 113 4.55 -20.57 -1.55
N ASN A 114 4.66 -21.57 -0.67
CA ASN A 114 5.84 -22.40 -0.47
C ASN A 114 5.96 -23.56 -1.47
N LEU A 115 4.99 -23.72 -2.40
CA LEU A 115 4.98 -24.78 -3.41
C LEU A 115 6.28 -24.88 -4.23
N TYR A 116 6.95 -23.75 -4.43
CA TYR A 116 8.20 -23.67 -5.21
C TYR A 116 9.44 -23.43 -4.34
N GLY A 117 9.33 -23.63 -3.03
CA GLY A 117 10.36 -23.26 -2.07
C GLY A 117 10.24 -21.81 -1.61
N VAL A 118 10.94 -21.50 -0.52
CA VAL A 118 11.00 -20.15 0.07
C VAL A 118 12.44 -19.71 0.09
N GLU A 119 12.70 -18.55 -0.50
CA GLU A 119 14.03 -17.95 -0.47
C GLU A 119 14.42 -17.52 0.94
N SER A 120 15.73 -17.60 1.23
CA SER A 120 16.26 -17.12 2.50
C SER A 120 16.01 -15.62 2.67
N PHE A 121 15.92 -15.12 3.91
CA PHE A 121 15.71 -13.69 4.16
C PHE A 121 16.75 -12.79 3.45
N THR A 122 18.00 -13.26 3.37
CA THR A 122 19.11 -12.57 2.70
C THR A 122 18.81 -12.25 1.23
N TYR A 123 18.01 -13.10 0.55
CA TYR A 123 17.57 -12.85 -0.82
C TYR A 123 16.90 -11.48 -0.97
N TYR A 124 16.04 -11.09 -0.03
CA TYR A 124 15.33 -9.81 -0.11
C TYR A 124 16.28 -8.60 0.03
N LEU A 125 17.30 -8.71 0.89
CA LEU A 125 18.31 -7.66 1.06
C LEU A 125 19.17 -7.52 -0.20
N VAL A 126 19.69 -8.65 -0.70
CA VAL A 126 20.53 -8.70 -1.91
C VAL A 126 19.75 -8.22 -3.12
N ASN A 127 18.53 -8.73 -3.32
CA ASN A 127 17.67 -8.34 -4.44
C ASN A 127 17.27 -6.86 -4.37
N GLY A 128 17.00 -6.33 -3.17
CA GLY A 128 16.74 -4.90 -2.95
C GLY A 128 17.92 -4.03 -3.38
N PHE A 129 19.13 -4.37 -2.92
CA PHE A 129 20.34 -3.66 -3.31
C PHE A 129 20.66 -3.81 -4.81
N LEU A 130 20.49 -5.00 -5.40
CA LEU A 130 20.72 -5.21 -6.82
C LEU A 130 19.75 -4.41 -7.71
N ASN A 131 18.47 -4.29 -7.32
CA ASN A 131 17.48 -3.57 -8.13
C ASN A 131 17.55 -2.04 -7.94
N PHE A 132 17.91 -1.55 -6.75
CA PHE A 132 17.80 -0.13 -6.40
C PHE A 132 19.13 0.51 -5.95
N ASN A 133 20.22 -0.26 -5.89
CA ASN A 133 21.56 0.20 -5.52
C ASN A 133 21.56 1.04 -4.22
N ILE A 134 22.27 2.17 -4.23
CA ILE A 134 22.35 3.10 -3.09
C ILE A 134 20.99 3.64 -2.64
N VAL A 135 20.01 3.72 -3.54
CA VAL A 135 18.65 4.20 -3.22
C VAL A 135 17.96 3.28 -2.21
N TRP A 136 18.22 1.96 -2.28
CA TRP A 136 17.69 1.01 -1.30
C TRP A 136 18.19 1.29 0.12
N LEU A 137 19.50 1.54 0.27
CA LEU A 137 20.10 1.87 1.56
C LEU A 137 19.53 3.17 2.13
N LEU A 138 19.40 4.20 1.28
CA LEU A 138 18.80 5.48 1.67
C LEU A 138 17.33 5.31 2.09
N ALA A 139 16.56 4.47 1.40
CA ALA A 139 15.17 4.17 1.74
C ALA A 139 15.04 3.52 3.13
N LEU A 140 15.92 2.57 3.48
CA LEU A 140 15.93 1.93 4.80
C LEU A 140 16.28 2.89 5.94
N ILE A 141 17.12 3.89 5.68
CA ILE A 141 17.55 4.88 6.69
C ILE A 141 16.46 5.96 6.91
N THR A 142 15.56 6.15 5.93
CA THR A 142 14.57 7.23 5.93
C THR A 142 13.68 7.28 7.18
N PRO A 143 13.12 6.17 7.71
CA PRO A 143 12.31 6.22 8.94
C PRO A 143 13.08 6.76 10.14
N ILE A 144 14.36 6.40 10.28
CA ILE A 144 15.23 6.86 11.37
C ILE A 144 15.46 8.38 11.24
N LEU A 145 15.71 8.87 10.02
CA LEU A 145 15.85 10.30 9.76
C LEU A 145 14.57 11.06 10.08
N LEU A 146 13.40 10.54 9.70
CA LEU A 146 12.11 11.18 9.98
C LEU A 146 11.81 11.24 11.48
N VAL A 147 12.12 10.18 12.23
CA VAL A 147 11.98 10.18 13.70
C VAL A 147 12.90 11.25 14.32
N ASN A 148 14.18 11.27 13.96
CA ASN A 148 15.12 12.27 14.46
C ASN A 148 14.67 13.70 14.15
N LEU A 149 14.23 13.97 12.91
CA LEU A 149 13.69 15.27 12.52
C LEU A 149 12.44 15.65 13.32
N SER A 150 11.55 14.70 13.60
CA SER A 150 10.34 14.96 14.40
C SER A 150 10.67 15.32 15.85
N LEU A 151 11.66 14.66 16.44
CA LEU A 151 12.12 14.94 17.81
C LEU A 151 12.79 16.32 17.90
N LEU A 152 13.65 16.66 16.93
CA LEU A 152 14.29 17.97 16.84
C LEU A 152 13.27 19.11 16.64
N ARG A 153 12.22 18.87 15.87
CA ARG A 153 11.14 19.85 15.70
C ARG A 153 10.36 20.05 17.00
N ALA A 154 10.04 18.96 17.71
CA ALA A 154 9.33 19.03 18.98
C ALA A 154 10.14 19.77 20.06
N SER A 155 11.47 19.56 20.12
CA SER A 155 12.33 20.27 21.06
C SER A 155 12.37 21.77 20.80
N LYS A 156 12.51 22.20 19.54
CA LYS A 156 12.49 23.63 19.18
C LYS A 156 11.16 24.31 19.51
N ILE A 157 10.02 23.67 19.23
CA ILE A 157 8.70 24.24 19.57
C ILE A 157 8.57 24.45 21.08
N LYS A 158 9.03 23.48 21.88
CA LYS A 158 9.00 23.57 23.34
C LYS A 158 9.90 24.70 23.86
N GLU A 159 11.08 24.87 23.26
CA GLU A 159 12.01 25.95 23.58
C GLU A 159 11.39 27.33 23.32
N TYR A 160 10.81 27.57 22.13
CA TYR A 160 10.11 28.82 21.84
C TYR A 160 8.91 29.09 22.77
N ALA A 161 8.16 28.05 23.15
CA ALA A 161 7.04 28.20 24.07
C ALA A 161 7.46 28.60 25.49
N ILE A 162 8.61 28.11 25.98
CA ILE A 162 9.20 28.50 27.26
C ILE A 162 9.66 29.96 27.23
N PHE A 163 10.35 30.37 26.16
CA PHE A 163 10.76 31.77 26.00
C PHE A 163 9.57 32.74 25.91
N ALA A 164 8.47 32.33 25.28
CA ALA A 164 7.25 33.14 25.18
C ALA A 164 6.44 33.23 26.49
N THR A 165 6.67 32.37 27.48
CA THR A 165 6.02 32.43 28.81
C THR A 165 6.86 33.13 29.86
N LEU A 166 8.15 33.38 29.59
CA LEU A 166 9.08 34.10 30.46
C LEU A 166 9.23 35.59 30.08
N ALA A 167 8.58 36.05 29.00
CA ALA A 167 8.49 37.44 28.58
C ALA A 167 7.10 38.01 28.92
#